data_AF-A0A8J7XQT5-F1
#
_entry.id   AF-A0A8J7XQT5-F1
#
_cell.length_a   1.000
_cell.length_b   1.000
_cell.length_c   1.000
_cell.angle_alpha   90.00
_cell.angle_beta   90.00
_cell.angle_gamma   90.00
#
_symmetry.space_group_name_H-M   'P 1'
#
loop_
_entity.id
_entity.type
_entity.pdbx_description
1 polymer ?
#
loop_
_entity_poly.entity_id
_entity_poly.type
_entity_poly.pdbx_seq_one_letter_code
_entity_poly.pdbx_strand_id
1 'polypeptide(L)'
;MQFKREVVESLKRELSICNVALSNIKEKLEKFEIKYTMSTEEFNEKFEKGQLGDDQDFFEWNAYNEYYNDWQNRKRALEEILS
;
A
#
# COMPACT_ATOMS: atom_id res chain seq x y z
N MET A 1 -11.67 23.60 8.70
CA MET A 1 -13.06 23.11 8.82
C MET A 1 -13.22 22.58 10.24
N GLN A 2 -14.23 22.99 11.02
CA GLN A 2 -14.37 22.51 12.39
C GLN A 2 -15.27 21.28 12.43
N PHE A 3 -14.66 20.10 12.52
CA PHE A 3 -15.39 18.83 12.64
C PHE A 3 -15.83 18.61 14.08
N LYS A 4 -16.98 17.94 14.27
CA LYS A 4 -17.38 17.46 15.59
C LYS A 4 -16.37 16.42 16.09
N ARG A 5 -16.21 16.34 17.41
CA ARG A 5 -15.26 15.43 18.06
C ARG A 5 -15.44 13.98 17.59
N GLU A 6 -16.69 13.53 17.46
CA GLU A 6 -17.02 12.17 17.06
C GLU A 6 -16.54 11.85 15.64
N VAL A 7 -16.57 12.84 14.75
CA VAL A 7 -16.05 12.73 13.38
C VAL A 7 -14.54 12.60 13.40
N VAL A 8 -13.85 13.48 14.13
CA VAL A 8 -12.38 13.44 14.28
C VAL A 8 -11.92 12.09 14.84
N GLU A 9 -12.58 11.59 15.88
CA GLU A 9 -12.25 10.30 16.48
C GLU A 9 -12.51 9.12 15.52
N SER A 10 -13.53 9.21 14.66
CA SER A 10 -13.76 8.21 13.61
C SER A 10 -12.67 8.22 12.55
N LEU A 11 -12.24 9.40 12.12
CA LEU A 11 -11.15 9.56 11.14
C LEU A 11 -9.82 9.05 11.70
N LYS A 12 -9.52 9.28 12.98
CA LYS A 12 -8.33 8.72 13.66
C LYS A 12 -8.36 7.19 13.73
N ARG A 13 -9.52 6.58 13.99
CA ARG A 13 -9.66 5.11 13.95
C ARG A 13 -9.39 4.58 12.54
N GLU A 14 -9.91 5.24 11.52
CA GLU A 14 -9.63 4.87 10.13
C GLU A 14 -8.14 5.00 9.80
N LEU A 15 -7.47 6.05 10.28
CA LEU A 15 -6.03 6.22 10.12
C LEU A 15 -5.25 5.06 10.76
N SER A 16 -5.67 4.59 11.93
CA SER A 16 -5.10 3.41 12.58
C SER A 16 -5.30 2.15 11.75
N ILE A 17 -6.48 1.95 11.15
CA ILE A 17 -6.75 0.84 10.23
C ILE A 17 -5.83 0.90 9.01
N CYS A 18 -5.67 2.09 8.40
CA CYS A 18 -4.76 2.27 7.27
C CYS A 18 -3.31 1.90 7.63
N ASN A 19 -2.84 2.28 8.81
CA ASN A 19 -1.49 1.94 9.27
C ASN A 19 -1.29 0.42 9.42
N VAL A 20 -2.27 -0.29 9.99
CA VAL A 20 -2.21 -1.75 10.11
C VAL A 20 -2.25 -2.42 8.74
N ALA A 21 -3.13 -1.97 7.84
CA ALA A 21 -3.21 -2.51 6.48
C ALA A 21 -1.89 -2.31 5.71
N LEU A 22 -1.31 -1.10 5.76
CA LEU A 22 -0.03 -0.79 5.12
C LEU A 22 1.10 -1.64 5.68
N SER A 23 1.19 -1.84 7.00
CA SER A 23 2.20 -2.70 7.62
C SER A 23 2.08 -4.13 7.11
N ASN A 24 0.88 -4.69 7.09
CA ASN A 24 0.64 -6.06 6.63
C ASN A 24 0.98 -6.24 5.15
N ILE A 25 0.62 -5.27 4.30
CA ILE A 25 0.94 -5.33 2.87
C ILE A 25 2.46 -5.22 2.67
N LYS A 26 3.14 -4.35 3.43
CA LYS A 26 4.59 -4.19 3.34
C LYS A 26 5.34 -5.49 3.66
N GLU A 27 4.90 -6.23 4.69
CA GLU A 27 5.43 -7.57 4.98
C GLU A 27 5.20 -8.59 3.85
N LYS A 28 4.14 -8.43 3.04
CA LYS A 28 3.92 -9.28 1.86
C LYS A 28 4.85 -8.90 0.74
N LEU A 29 4.99 -7.60 0.46
CA LEU A 29 5.91 -7.08 -0.55
C LEU A 29 7.36 -7.50 -0.25
N GLU A 30 7.81 -7.37 1.00
CA GLU A 30 9.17 -7.77 1.43
C GLU A 30 9.47 -9.26 1.14
N LYS A 31 8.46 -10.14 1.20
CA LYS A 31 8.65 -11.57 0.87
C LYS A 31 8.97 -11.77 -0.60
N PHE A 32 8.30 -11.04 -1.48
CA PHE A 32 8.60 -11.08 -2.90
C PHE A 32 9.95 -10.43 -3.19
N GLU A 33 10.26 -9.32 -2.54
CA GLU A 33 11.54 -8.63 -2.69
C GLU A 33 12.73 -9.54 -2.35
N ILE A 34 12.61 -10.29 -1.25
CA ILE A 34 13.61 -11.28 -0.85
C ILE A 34 13.63 -12.47 -1.82
N LYS A 35 12.45 -13.02 -2.20
CA LYS A 35 12.36 -14.19 -3.09
C LYS A 35 13.01 -13.94 -4.45
N TYR A 36 12.80 -12.75 -5.02
CA TYR A 36 13.28 -12.39 -6.35
C TYR A 36 14.54 -11.52 -6.34
N THR A 37 15.05 -11.16 -5.15
CA THR A 37 16.22 -10.26 -4.97
C THR A 37 16.07 -8.98 -5.79
N MET A 38 14.90 -8.36 -5.69
CA MET A 38 14.47 -7.23 -6.52
C MET A 38 13.56 -6.34 -5.69
N SER A 39 13.75 -5.02 -5.69
CA SER A 39 12.83 -4.13 -4.96
C SER A 39 11.46 -4.07 -5.63
N THR A 40 10.42 -3.68 -4.91
CA THR A 40 9.09 -3.46 -5.51
C THR A 40 9.12 -2.36 -6.59
N GLU A 41 10.01 -1.37 -6.45
CA GLU A 41 10.22 -0.33 -7.47
C GLU A 41 10.81 -0.90 -8.76
N GLU A 42 11.88 -1.70 -8.65
CA GLU A 42 12.49 -2.40 -9.80
C GLU A 42 11.53 -3.40 -10.44
N PHE A 43 10.73 -4.09 -9.61
CA PHE A 43 9.67 -4.99 -10.06
C PHE A 43 8.67 -4.23 -10.93
N ASN A 44 8.13 -3.10 -10.45
CA ASN A 44 7.13 -2.32 -11.19
C ASN A 44 7.66 -1.88 -12.55
N GLU A 45 8.90 -1.38 -12.61
CA GLU A 45 9.51 -0.98 -13.89
C GLU A 45 9.61 -2.14 -14.89
N LYS A 46 9.99 -3.34 -14.43
CA LYS A 46 10.13 -4.52 -15.30
C LYS A 46 8.77 -5.10 -15.68
N PHE A 47 7.81 -5.09 -14.76
CA PHE A 47 6.45 -5.57 -14.98
C PHE A 47 5.74 -4.73 -16.03
N GLU A 48 5.81 -3.40 -15.93
CA GLU A 48 5.23 -2.47 -16.92
C GLU A 48 5.87 -2.60 -18.31
N LYS A 49 7.18 -2.90 -18.37
CA LYS A 49 7.90 -3.14 -19.63
C LYS A 49 7.64 -4.53 -20.23
N GLY A 50 6.87 -5.40 -19.56
CA GLY A 50 6.64 -6.78 -19.98
C GLY A 50 7.91 -7.64 -19.99
N GLN A 51 8.88 -7.30 -19.14
CA GLN A 51 10.18 -7.98 -19.04
C GLN A 51 10.19 -9.13 -18.02
N LEU A 52 9.08 -9.30 -17.31
CA LEU A 52 8.88 -10.41 -16.38
C LEU A 52 8.11 -11.54 -17.07
N GLY A 53 8.31 -12.76 -16.58
CA GLY A 53 7.58 -13.93 -17.06
C GLY A 53 6.11 -13.93 -16.66
N ASP A 54 5.47 -15.08 -16.81
CA ASP A 54 4.06 -15.32 -16.50
C ASP A 54 3.87 -16.00 -15.13
N ASP A 55 4.85 -15.90 -14.24
CA ASP A 55 4.76 -16.44 -12.88
C ASP A 55 3.59 -15.77 -12.12
N GLN A 56 2.75 -16.59 -11.49
CA GLN A 56 1.63 -16.14 -10.68
C GLN A 56 2.08 -15.14 -9.60
N ASP A 57 3.28 -15.33 -9.06
CA ASP A 57 3.87 -14.42 -8.08
C ASP A 57 3.94 -12.97 -8.57
N PHE A 58 4.21 -12.73 -9.86
CA PHE A 58 4.29 -11.36 -10.39
C PHE A 58 2.92 -10.69 -10.40
N PHE A 59 1.85 -11.42 -10.69
CA PHE A 59 0.50 -10.88 -10.60
C PHE A 59 0.09 -10.59 -9.16
N GLU A 60 0.44 -11.48 -8.22
CA GLU A 60 0.19 -11.26 -6.79
C GLU A 60 0.99 -10.08 -6.25
N TRP A 61 2.27 -9.96 -6.62
CA TRP A 61 3.12 -8.84 -6.22
C TRP A 61 2.56 -7.52 -6.75
N ASN A 62 2.16 -7.45 -8.02
CA ASN A 62 1.52 -6.26 -8.59
C ASN A 62 0.24 -5.90 -7.82
N ALA A 63 -0.62 -6.87 -7.51
CA ALA A 63 -1.84 -6.62 -6.75
C ALA A 63 -1.54 -6.07 -5.34
N TYR A 64 -0.53 -6.60 -4.64
CA TYR A 64 -0.12 -6.06 -3.35
C TYR A 64 0.45 -4.64 -3.45
N ASN A 65 1.19 -4.33 -4.51
CA ASN A 65 1.71 -2.99 -4.75
C ASN A 65 0.57 -1.99 -5.04
N GLU A 66 -0.42 -2.37 -5.84
CA GLU A 66 -1.64 -1.59 -6.06
C GLU A 66 -2.40 -1.33 -4.75
N TYR A 67 -2.60 -2.39 -3.94
CA TYR A 67 -3.25 -2.25 -2.64
C TYR A 67 -2.47 -1.32 -1.70
N TYR A 68 -1.14 -1.41 -1.69
CA TYR A 68 -0.31 -0.51 -0.91
C TYR A 68 -0.56 0.95 -1.30
N ASN A 69 -0.58 1.25 -2.60
CA ASN A 69 -0.83 2.59 -3.12
C ASN A 69 -2.23 3.11 -2.75
N ASP A 70 -3.26 2.28 -2.85
CA ASP A 70 -4.63 2.64 -2.47
C ASP A 70 -4.74 3.00 -0.98
N TRP A 71 -4.20 2.16 -0.10
CA TRP A 71 -4.19 2.42 1.34
C TRP A 71 -3.33 3.64 1.70
N GLN A 72 -2.23 3.86 0.98
CA GLN A 72 -1.35 5.02 1.20
C GLN A 72 -2.04 6.31 0.76
N ASN A 73 -2.77 6.30 -0.35
CA ASN A 73 -3.56 7.44 -0.82
C ASN A 73 -4.71 7.74 0.16
N ARG A 74 -5.40 6.71 0.65
CA ARG A 74 -6.44 6.86 1.68
C ARG A 74 -5.88 7.45 2.97
N LYS A 75 -4.73 6.96 3.43
CA LYS A 75 -4.03 7.49 4.60
C LYS A 75 -3.70 8.97 4.42
N ARG A 76 -3.11 9.35 3.27
CA ARG A 76 -2.74 10.74 2.97
C ARG A 76 -3.95 11.66 3.02
N ALA A 77 -5.07 11.26 2.41
CA ALA A 77 -6.30 12.05 2.44
C ALA A 77 -6.84 12.26 3.86
N LEU A 78 -6.74 11.25 4.74
CA LEU A 78 -7.13 11.38 6.14
C LEU A 78 -6.21 12.32 6.92
N GLU A 79 -4.89 12.24 6.68
CA GLU A 79 -3.89 13.11 7.30
C GLU A 79 -4.09 14.57 6.89
N GLU A 80 -4.38 14.85 5.61
CA GLU A 80 -4.69 16.20 5.11
C GLU A 80 -5.94 16.80 5.78
N ILE A 81 -6.95 15.99 6.08
CA ILE A 81 -8.19 16.43 6.74
C ILE A 81 -7.97 16.68 8.25
N LEU A 82 -7.07 15.92 8.87
CA LEU A 82 -6.77 15.97 10.31
C LEU A 82 -5.68 16.98 10.67
N SER A 83 -4.93 17.49 9.69
CA SER A 83 -3.93 18.56 9.83
C SER A 83 -4.57 19.92 10.13
#